data_AF-A0A948CU86-F1
#
_entry.id   AF-A0A948CU86-F1
#
_cell.length_a   1.000
_cell.length_b   1.000
_cell.length_c   1.000
_cell.angle_alpha   90.00
_cell.angle_beta   90.00
_cell.angle_gamma   90.00
#
_symmetry.space_group_name_H-M   'P 1'
#
loop_
_entity.id
_entity.type
_entity.pdbx_description
1 polymer ?
#
loop_
_entity_poly.entity_id
_entity_poly.type
_entity_poly.pdbx_seq_one_letter_code
_entity_poly.pdbx_strand_id
1 'polypeptide(L)'
;MNRYFTRKIKIVLIFSTIVFALVGVLAWQKYPFGAKNYKTISLGMQAAEGVGKHTVWASPDDVVPKSDFYVYVLGDESMCIGSSCGIGGYFVECLGGYLSGYKITGDTFDYGLRDAGVDMDKQTIITIADQNAKIIGIYPGARIKNLPYLMRNHRNLVSKERFKKCSDLLPRWWK
;
A
#
# COMPACT_ATOMS: atom_id res chain seq x y z
N MET A 1 -55.64 -3.14 -0.07
CA MET A 1 -54.30 -2.53 0.07
C MET A 1 -53.98 -1.75 -1.21
N ASN A 2 -53.83 -0.43 -1.10
CA ASN A 2 -53.94 0.52 -2.21
C ASN A 2 -52.78 0.37 -3.22
N ARG A 3 -53.04 0.05 -4.49
CA ARG A 3 -52.02 -0.17 -5.55
C ARG A 3 -51.01 0.99 -5.68
N TYR A 4 -51.42 2.18 -5.26
CA TYR A 4 -50.60 3.38 -5.20
C TYR A 4 -49.49 3.30 -4.14
N PHE A 5 -49.78 2.70 -2.97
CA PHE A 5 -48.84 2.54 -1.86
C PHE A 5 -47.75 1.51 -2.19
N THR A 6 -48.13 0.41 -2.83
CA THR A 6 -47.20 -0.64 -3.29
C THR A 6 -46.26 -0.13 -4.39
N ARG A 7 -46.70 0.80 -5.25
CA ARG A 7 -45.85 1.46 -6.26
C ARG A 7 -44.81 2.39 -5.62
N LYS A 8 -45.19 3.20 -4.62
CA LYS A 8 -44.24 4.07 -3.91
C LYS A 8 -43.15 3.28 -3.19
N ILE A 9 -43.50 2.19 -2.51
CA ILE A 9 -42.53 1.31 -1.84
C ILE A 9 -41.51 0.72 -2.83
N LYS A 10 -41.97 0.25 -4.00
CA LYS A 10 -41.08 -0.28 -5.04
C LYS A 10 -40.11 0.78 -5.57
N ILE A 11 -40.59 2.01 -5.79
CA ILE A 11 -39.73 3.11 -6.27
C ILE A 11 -38.66 3.46 -5.23
N VAL A 12 -39.02 3.53 -3.94
CA VAL A 12 -38.07 3.82 -2.86
C VAL A 12 -37.02 2.71 -2.72
N LEU A 13 -37.41 1.44 -2.83
CA LEU A 13 -36.47 0.32 -2.81
C LEU A 13 -35.47 0.34 -3.97
N ILE A 14 -35.93 0.65 -5.18
CA ILE A 14 -35.07 0.77 -6.37
C ILE A 14 -34.08 1.92 -6.23
N PHE A 15 -34.53 3.09 -5.75
CA PHE A 15 -33.63 4.22 -5.50
C PHE A 15 -32.59 3.89 -4.43
N SER A 16 -33.00 3.22 -3.34
CA SER A 16 -32.09 2.79 -2.28
C SER A 16 -30.99 1.85 -2.80
N THR A 17 -31.36 0.83 -3.59
CA THR A 17 -30.36 -0.08 -4.17
C THR A 17 -29.41 0.60 -5.14
N ILE A 18 -29.88 1.56 -5.96
CA ILE A 18 -29.02 2.36 -6.84
C ILE A 18 -28.02 3.18 -6.03
N VAL A 19 -28.46 3.82 -4.94
CA VAL A 19 -27.59 4.61 -4.06
C VAL A 19 -26.54 3.71 -3.40
N PHE A 20 -26.93 2.55 -2.85
CA PHE A 20 -25.98 1.59 -2.26
C PHE A 20 -24.99 1.05 -3.30
N ALA A 21 -25.43 0.76 -4.52
CA ALA A 21 -24.55 0.32 -5.60
C ALA A 21 -23.55 1.41 -6.01
N LEU A 22 -24.00 2.66 -6.16
CA LEU A 22 -23.13 3.80 -6.47
C LEU A 22 -22.10 4.05 -5.38
N VAL A 23 -22.53 4.06 -4.11
CA VAL A 23 -21.60 4.21 -2.97
C VAL A 23 -20.63 3.04 -2.92
N GLY A 24 -21.10 1.81 -3.17
CA GLY A 24 -20.25 0.62 -3.23
C GLY A 24 -19.19 0.72 -4.33
N VAL A 25 -19.56 1.15 -5.54
CA VAL A 25 -18.63 1.33 -6.67
C VAL A 25 -17.63 2.46 -6.39
N LEU A 26 -18.08 3.59 -5.84
CA LEU A 26 -17.20 4.70 -5.49
C LEU A 26 -16.23 4.34 -4.36
N ALA A 27 -16.68 3.59 -3.36
CA ALA A 27 -15.83 3.07 -2.29
C ALA A 27 -14.82 2.04 -2.85
N TRP A 28 -15.26 1.17 -3.76
CA TRP A 28 -14.40 0.20 -4.44
C TRP A 28 -13.31 0.90 -5.27
N GLN A 29 -13.64 1.96 -6.01
CA GLN A 29 -12.65 2.68 -6.81
C GLN A 29 -11.60 3.41 -5.97
N LYS A 30 -11.93 3.83 -4.75
CA LYS A 30 -11.00 4.56 -3.87
C LYS A 30 -10.15 3.67 -2.98
N TYR A 31 -10.45 2.38 -2.92
CA TYR A 31 -9.79 1.47 -1.99
C TYR A 31 -8.67 0.71 -2.70
N PRO A 32 -7.42 0.79 -2.20
CA PRO A 32 -6.31 0.04 -2.80
C PRO A 32 -6.45 -1.45 -2.47
N PHE A 33 -7.09 -2.20 -3.36
CA PHE A 33 -7.20 -3.64 -3.25
C PHE A 33 -5.86 -4.31 -3.53
N GLY A 34 -5.56 -5.35 -2.74
CA GLY A 34 -4.40 -6.20 -2.99
C GLY A 34 -4.55 -6.89 -4.34
N ALA A 35 -3.57 -6.73 -5.23
CA ALA A 35 -3.50 -7.41 -6.51
C ALA A 35 -2.58 -8.63 -6.42
N LYS A 36 -2.90 -9.70 -7.17
CA LYS A 36 -1.98 -10.83 -7.34
C LYS A 36 -0.86 -10.51 -8.32
N ASN A 37 -1.20 -9.76 -9.37
CA ASN A 37 -0.29 -9.26 -10.38
C ASN A 37 -0.72 -7.83 -10.74
N TYR A 38 0.24 -6.97 -11.05
CA TYR A 38 0.01 -5.64 -11.56
C TYR A 38 1.10 -5.29 -12.57
N LYS A 39 0.74 -5.24 -13.85
CA LYS A 39 1.67 -4.98 -14.95
C LYS A 39 2.83 -5.99 -14.90
N THR A 40 4.05 -5.55 -14.63
CA THR A 40 5.26 -6.37 -14.50
C THR A 40 5.49 -6.93 -13.10
N ILE A 41 4.74 -6.46 -12.10
CA ILE A 41 4.87 -6.86 -10.69
C ILE A 41 3.98 -8.07 -10.42
N SER A 42 4.53 -9.11 -9.82
CA SER A 42 3.82 -10.34 -9.46
C SER A 42 4.11 -10.75 -8.03
N LEU A 43 3.12 -11.29 -7.32
CA LEU A 43 3.36 -11.86 -5.99
C LEU A 43 4.40 -12.98 -6.09
N GLY A 44 5.34 -12.98 -5.16
CA GLY A 44 6.43 -13.94 -5.06
C GLY A 44 7.67 -13.60 -5.86
N MET A 45 7.66 -12.54 -6.67
CA MET A 45 8.88 -12.02 -7.28
C MET A 45 9.78 -11.34 -6.24
N GLN A 46 11.05 -11.12 -6.60
CA GLN A 46 11.94 -10.32 -5.77
C GLN A 46 11.58 -8.84 -5.85
N ALA A 47 11.58 -8.18 -4.70
CA ALA A 47 11.46 -6.75 -4.61
C ALA A 47 12.71 -6.10 -5.23
N ALA A 48 12.54 -4.89 -5.75
CA ALA A 48 13.62 -4.22 -6.44
C ALA A 48 14.77 -3.91 -5.46
N GLU A 49 14.46 -3.62 -4.19
CA GLU A 49 15.39 -3.39 -3.10
C GLU A 49 15.28 -4.56 -2.11
N GLY A 50 16.37 -4.89 -1.45
CA GLY A 50 16.45 -5.94 -0.43
C GLY A 50 17.70 -5.72 0.39
N VAL A 51 17.81 -6.41 1.53
CA VAL A 51 18.94 -6.22 2.46
C VAL A 51 20.29 -6.19 1.76
N GLY A 52 21.10 -5.18 2.08
CA GLY A 52 22.46 -5.03 1.54
C GLY A 52 22.54 -4.49 0.12
N LYS A 53 21.41 -4.25 -0.57
CA LYS A 53 21.43 -3.56 -1.87
C LYS A 53 21.66 -2.07 -1.68
N HIS A 54 22.43 -1.49 -2.60
CA HIS A 54 22.60 -0.05 -2.64
C HIS A 54 21.31 0.64 -3.12
N THR A 55 21.00 1.76 -2.48
CA THR A 55 19.89 2.64 -2.83
C THR A 55 20.41 3.85 -3.61
N VAL A 56 19.52 4.76 -3.98
CA VAL A 56 19.91 6.04 -4.61
C VAL A 56 20.42 7.08 -3.59
N TRP A 57 20.51 6.71 -2.30
CA TRP A 57 20.90 7.62 -1.24
C TRP A 57 22.41 7.72 -1.09
N ALA A 58 22.86 8.78 -0.40
CA ALA A 58 24.25 8.97 -0.05
C ALA A 58 24.61 8.18 1.22
N SER A 59 25.88 7.80 1.32
CA SER A 59 26.43 7.17 2.53
C SER A 59 26.21 8.04 3.77
N PRO A 60 25.89 7.48 4.95
CA PRO A 60 25.87 6.04 5.32
C PRO A 60 24.54 5.31 5.04
N ASP A 61 23.53 5.99 4.52
CA ASP A 61 22.18 5.44 4.31
C ASP A 61 21.99 4.86 2.90
N ASP A 62 23.09 4.63 2.18
CA ASP A 62 23.10 4.14 0.81
C ASP A 62 22.86 2.63 0.71
N VAL A 63 22.61 1.94 1.82
CA VAL A 63 22.40 0.49 1.88
C VAL A 63 21.11 0.16 2.61
N VAL A 64 20.27 -0.71 2.02
CA VAL A 64 19.04 -1.18 2.66
C VAL A 64 19.37 -2.00 3.92
N PRO A 65 18.89 -1.58 5.11
CA PRO A 65 19.16 -2.27 6.36
C PRO A 65 18.33 -3.56 6.48
N LYS A 66 18.81 -4.50 7.29
CA LYS A 66 18.04 -5.70 7.63
C LYS A 66 16.76 -5.31 8.38
N SER A 67 15.61 -5.75 7.88
CA SER A 67 14.29 -5.47 8.45
C SER A 67 13.39 -6.70 8.43
N ASP A 68 12.32 -6.69 9.23
CA ASP A 68 11.37 -7.82 9.33
C ASP A 68 10.50 -7.92 8.05
N PHE A 69 10.31 -6.79 7.36
CA PHE A 69 9.66 -6.67 6.06
C PHE A 69 10.11 -5.37 5.37
N TYR A 70 9.79 -5.23 4.08
CA TYR A 70 10.13 -4.05 3.29
C TYR A 70 8.89 -3.49 2.59
N VAL A 71 8.82 -2.17 2.51
CA VAL A 71 7.73 -1.45 1.85
C VAL A 71 8.33 -0.51 0.81
N TYR A 72 7.87 -0.64 -0.43
CA TYR A 72 8.30 0.23 -1.52
C TYR A 72 7.11 1.01 -2.04
N VAL A 73 7.25 2.33 -2.07
CA VAL A 73 6.22 3.23 -2.58
C VAL A 73 6.72 3.93 -3.83
N LEU A 74 6.03 3.72 -4.94
CA LEU A 74 6.32 4.35 -6.23
C LEU A 74 5.26 5.41 -6.53
N GLY A 75 5.68 6.57 -7.04
CA GLY A 75 4.82 7.63 -7.57
C GLY A 75 4.16 8.57 -6.54
N ASP A 76 4.43 8.42 -5.24
CA ASP A 76 3.80 9.24 -4.19
C ASP A 76 4.70 10.39 -3.70
N GLU A 77 5.80 10.08 -3.00
CA GLU A 77 6.72 11.07 -2.41
C GLU A 77 7.99 11.23 -3.23
N SER A 78 8.50 12.47 -3.37
CA SER A 78 9.65 12.80 -4.24
C SER A 78 10.83 11.85 -4.06
N MET A 79 11.30 11.72 -2.82
CA MET A 79 12.27 10.75 -2.34
C MET A 79 12.25 10.75 -0.81
N CYS A 80 12.04 9.61 -0.17
CA CYS A 80 12.08 9.50 1.30
C CYS A 80 12.41 8.06 1.75
N ILE A 81 13.00 7.92 2.95
CA ILE A 81 13.23 6.64 3.64
C ILE A 81 12.64 6.70 5.04
N GLY A 82 12.03 5.60 5.47
CA GLY A 82 11.69 5.41 6.87
C GLY A 82 10.77 6.53 7.37
N SER A 83 11.02 7.04 8.57
CA SER A 83 10.22 8.12 9.17
C SER A 83 10.23 9.45 8.42
N SER A 84 11.20 9.68 7.52
CA SER A 84 11.18 10.87 6.65
C SER A 84 10.01 10.85 5.65
N CYS A 85 9.40 9.68 5.40
CA CYS A 85 8.17 9.53 4.63
C CYS A 85 6.89 9.89 5.43
N GLY A 86 7.03 10.71 6.47
CA GLY A 86 5.93 11.12 7.34
C GLY A 86 5.33 9.96 8.14
N ILE A 87 4.04 10.07 8.45
CA ILE A 87 3.40 9.17 9.42
C ILE A 87 3.35 7.71 8.96
N GLY A 88 3.26 7.45 7.66
CA GLY A 88 3.29 6.08 7.12
C GLY A 88 4.67 5.44 7.27
N GLY A 89 5.73 6.24 7.10
CA GLY A 89 7.11 5.85 7.35
C GLY A 89 7.38 5.49 8.81
N TYR A 90 7.04 6.41 9.71
CA TYR A 90 7.18 6.20 11.16
C TYR A 90 6.42 4.97 11.65
N PHE A 91 5.23 4.74 11.10
CA PHE A 91 4.42 3.56 11.36
C PHE A 91 5.13 2.26 10.94
N VAL A 92 5.72 2.23 9.75
CA VAL A 92 6.43 1.05 9.23
C VAL A 92 7.68 0.75 10.05
N GLU A 93 8.47 1.77 10.37
CA GLU A 93 9.69 1.62 11.19
C GLU A 93 9.38 1.04 12.57
N CYS A 94 8.35 1.54 13.25
CA CYS A 94 7.96 1.00 14.55
C CYS A 94 7.64 -0.49 14.45
N LEU A 95 6.85 -0.88 13.45
CA LEU A 95 6.48 -2.28 13.21
C LEU A 95 7.66 -3.16 12.79
N GLY A 96 8.83 -2.59 12.54
CA GLY A 96 10.06 -3.32 12.19
C GLY A 96 10.32 -3.47 10.71
N GLY A 97 9.61 -2.69 9.88
CA GLY A 97 9.85 -2.65 8.46
C GLY A 97 10.81 -1.54 8.07
N TYR A 98 11.40 -1.71 6.90
CA TYR A 98 12.02 -0.63 6.15
C TYR A 98 11.03 -0.09 5.12
N LEU A 99 11.09 1.21 4.86
CA LEU A 99 10.29 1.85 3.83
C LEU A 99 11.17 2.75 2.97
N SER A 100 11.00 2.67 1.65
CA SER A 100 11.49 3.68 0.71
C SER A 100 10.35 4.16 -0.20
N GLY A 101 10.33 5.46 -0.45
CA GLY A 101 9.36 6.12 -1.30
C GLY A 101 10.06 6.92 -2.40
N TYR A 102 9.68 6.68 -3.65
CA TYR A 102 10.25 7.33 -4.84
C TYR A 102 9.14 7.81 -5.77
N LYS A 103 9.13 9.10 -6.12
CA LYS A 103 8.21 9.66 -7.11
C LYS A 103 8.78 9.52 -8.51
N ILE A 104 10.09 9.78 -8.62
CA ILE A 104 10.85 9.63 -9.85
C ILE A 104 11.71 8.39 -9.67
N THR A 105 11.24 7.29 -10.25
CA THR A 105 12.06 6.10 -10.43
C THR A 105 13.02 6.41 -11.57
N GLY A 106 14.26 6.82 -11.25
CA GLY A 106 15.36 6.84 -12.21
C GLY A 106 15.60 5.44 -12.79
N ASP A 107 16.67 5.28 -13.58
CA ASP A 107 16.92 4.07 -14.37
C ASP A 107 17.06 2.73 -13.61
N THR A 108 16.96 2.75 -12.29
CA THR A 108 17.31 1.60 -11.45
C THR A 108 16.15 0.97 -10.68
N PHE A 109 14.95 1.56 -10.61
CA PHE A 109 13.95 1.09 -9.63
C PHE A 109 12.48 1.26 -9.99
N ASP A 110 11.94 0.50 -10.93
CA ASP A 110 10.50 0.58 -11.27
C ASP A 110 9.86 -0.78 -11.57
N TYR A 111 10.52 -1.90 -11.26
CA TYR A 111 10.05 -3.24 -11.63
C TYR A 111 9.80 -3.43 -13.15
N GLY A 112 10.42 -2.62 -14.03
CA GLY A 112 10.16 -2.63 -15.46
C GLY A 112 8.82 -2.01 -15.86
N LEU A 113 8.20 -1.23 -14.97
CA LEU A 113 6.91 -0.58 -15.24
C LEU A 113 7.01 0.44 -16.37
N ARG A 114 8.10 1.22 -16.46
CA ARG A 114 8.30 2.18 -17.56
C ARG A 114 8.40 1.45 -18.90
N ASP A 115 9.15 0.35 -18.97
CA ASP A 115 9.27 -0.48 -20.18
C ASP A 115 7.92 -1.09 -20.61
N ALA A 116 7.02 -1.32 -19.65
CA ALA A 116 5.65 -1.76 -19.90
C ALA A 116 4.67 -0.61 -20.24
N GLY A 117 5.18 0.60 -20.48
CA GLY A 117 4.39 1.77 -20.87
C GLY A 117 3.56 2.38 -19.74
N VAL A 118 3.96 2.18 -18.48
CA VAL A 118 3.29 2.80 -17.33
C VAL A 118 3.77 4.24 -17.16
N ASP A 119 2.81 5.16 -17.11
CA ASP A 119 3.05 6.55 -16.74
C ASP A 119 3.24 6.66 -15.22
N MET A 120 4.51 6.67 -14.79
CA MET A 120 4.91 6.72 -13.38
C MET A 120 4.54 8.05 -12.70
N ASP A 121 4.29 9.13 -13.45
CA ASP A 121 3.82 10.41 -12.89
C ASP A 121 2.33 10.37 -12.54
N LYS A 122 1.58 9.45 -13.15
CA LYS A 122 0.13 9.32 -12.96
C LYS A 122 -0.28 8.14 -12.07
N GLN A 123 0.66 7.27 -11.71
CA GLN A 123 0.36 6.06 -10.96
C GLN A 123 1.14 5.99 -9.67
N THR A 124 0.45 5.60 -8.61
CA THR A 124 1.08 5.28 -7.33
C THR A 124 0.95 3.79 -7.07
N ILE A 125 1.97 3.17 -6.51
CA ILE A 125 1.95 1.73 -6.20
C ILE A 125 2.67 1.52 -4.88
N ILE A 126 2.10 0.70 -4.00
CA ILE A 126 2.81 0.18 -2.83
C ILE A 126 3.03 -1.30 -3.02
N THR A 127 4.27 -1.76 -2.87
CA THR A 127 4.58 -3.18 -2.70
C THR A 127 5.04 -3.43 -1.27
N ILE A 128 4.68 -4.61 -0.75
CA ILE A 128 5.10 -5.11 0.56
C ILE A 128 5.84 -6.42 0.31
N ALA A 129 7.04 -6.55 0.85
CA ALA A 129 7.88 -7.72 0.73
C ALA A 129 8.25 -8.29 2.10
N ASP A 130 8.48 -9.60 2.16
CA ASP A 130 8.94 -10.28 3.38
C ASP A 130 10.41 -9.96 3.70
N GLN A 131 10.93 -10.48 4.82
CA GLN A 131 12.34 -10.32 5.24
C GLN A 131 13.38 -10.76 4.19
N ASN A 132 12.99 -11.59 3.21
CA ASN A 132 13.85 -12.06 2.12
C ASN A 132 13.64 -11.26 0.83
N ALA A 133 13.01 -10.09 0.94
CA ALA A 133 12.63 -9.21 -0.16
C ALA A 133 11.65 -9.85 -1.17
N LYS A 134 10.93 -10.91 -0.81
CA LYS A 134 9.92 -11.49 -1.70
C LYS A 134 8.60 -10.73 -1.59
N ILE A 135 8.05 -10.25 -2.72
CA ILE A 135 6.80 -9.49 -2.74
C ILE A 135 5.63 -10.36 -2.30
N ILE A 136 4.89 -9.90 -1.29
CA ILE A 136 3.72 -10.58 -0.70
C ILE A 136 2.47 -9.69 -0.70
N GLY A 137 2.61 -8.40 -1.04
CA GLY A 137 1.50 -7.48 -1.26
C GLY A 137 1.78 -6.51 -2.39
N ILE A 138 0.77 -6.25 -3.21
CA ILE A 138 0.81 -5.26 -4.31
C ILE A 138 -0.46 -4.43 -4.23
N TYR A 139 -0.31 -3.11 -4.16
CA TYR A 139 -1.41 -2.18 -3.93
C TYR A 139 -1.33 -1.00 -4.91
N PRO A 140 -1.87 -1.19 -6.13
CA PRO A 140 -1.96 -0.12 -7.11
C PRO A 140 -2.89 0.99 -6.63
N GLY A 141 -2.56 2.24 -6.94
CA GLY A 141 -3.27 3.45 -6.51
C GLY A 141 -3.11 3.78 -5.02
N ALA A 142 -2.36 2.98 -4.26
CA ALA A 142 -2.10 3.25 -2.85
C ALA A 142 -1.03 4.33 -2.68
N ARG A 143 -1.12 5.05 -1.56
CA ARG A 143 -0.20 6.10 -1.13
C ARG A 143 0.33 5.80 0.27
N ILE A 144 1.42 6.44 0.68
CA ILE A 144 2.06 6.25 1.99
C ILE A 144 1.06 6.39 3.13
N LYS A 145 0.13 7.34 3.03
CA LYS A 145 -0.97 7.51 4.01
C LYS A 145 -1.88 6.29 4.17
N ASN A 146 -1.93 5.39 3.19
CA ASN A 146 -2.68 4.14 3.25
C ASN A 146 -1.94 3.03 3.99
N LEU A 147 -0.66 3.18 4.35
CA LEU A 147 0.13 2.11 4.97
C LEU A 147 -0.44 1.57 6.29
N PRO A 148 -0.94 2.41 7.22
CA PRO A 148 -1.63 1.88 8.38
C PRO A 148 -2.81 0.97 8.02
N TYR A 149 -3.42 1.16 6.86
CA TYR A 149 -4.46 0.30 6.33
C TYR A 149 -3.93 -0.97 5.70
N LEU A 150 -2.99 -0.84 4.77
CA LEU A 150 -2.44 -1.96 4.03
C LEU A 150 -1.77 -2.98 4.94
N MET A 151 -0.98 -2.50 5.90
CA MET A 151 -0.22 -3.34 6.82
C MET A 151 -1.11 -4.21 7.72
N ARG A 152 -2.41 -3.92 7.85
CA ARG A 152 -3.34 -4.75 8.64
C ARG A 152 -3.46 -6.14 8.05
N ASN A 153 -3.43 -6.20 6.72
CA ASN A 153 -3.48 -7.45 5.97
C ASN A 153 -2.16 -8.24 6.04
N HIS A 154 -1.10 -7.60 6.56
CA HIS A 154 0.25 -8.15 6.68
C HIS A 154 0.70 -8.24 8.14
N ARG A 155 -0.26 -8.39 9.06
CA ARG A 155 0.03 -8.46 10.50
C ARG A 155 0.93 -9.63 10.87
N ASN A 156 0.91 -10.70 10.09
CA ASN A 156 1.80 -11.85 10.25
C ASN A 156 3.29 -11.50 10.12
N LEU A 157 3.64 -10.37 9.50
CA LEU A 157 5.03 -9.89 9.39
C LEU A 157 5.54 -9.23 10.68
N VAL A 158 4.64 -8.87 11.59
CA VAL A 158 4.98 -8.12 12.80
C VAL A 158 4.93 -9.06 14.00
N SER A 159 6.03 -9.13 14.76
CA SER A 159 6.06 -9.89 16.00
C SER A 159 5.04 -9.36 17.01
N LYS A 160 4.49 -10.25 17.85
CA LYS A 160 3.54 -9.85 18.90
C LYS A 160 4.13 -8.80 19.84
N GLU A 161 5.43 -8.91 20.14
CA GLU A 161 6.15 -7.97 20.99
C GLU A 161 6.25 -6.58 20.35
N ARG A 162 6.69 -6.49 19.09
CA ARG A 162 6.76 -5.20 18.38
C ARG A 162 5.40 -4.56 18.27
N PHE A 163 4.37 -5.34 17.92
CA PHE A 163 3.03 -4.81 17.85
C PHE A 163 2.57 -4.21 19.19
N LYS A 164 2.84 -4.89 20.32
CA LYS A 164 2.50 -4.36 21.65
C LYS A 164 3.22 -3.05 21.94
N LYS A 165 4.52 -2.98 21.65
CA LYS A 165 5.33 -1.75 21.84
C LYS A 165 4.85 -0.60 20.97
N CYS A 166 4.43 -0.87 19.74
CA CYS A 166 3.95 0.13 18.81
C CYS A 166 2.48 0.49 18.99
N SER A 167 1.73 -0.24 19.82
CA SER A 167 0.27 -0.22 19.82
C SER A 167 -0.33 1.17 19.95
N ASP A 168 0.30 2.09 20.69
CA ASP A 168 -0.17 3.47 20.86
C ASP A 168 -0.09 4.35 19.61
N LEU A 169 0.76 3.97 18.67
CA LEU A 169 0.88 4.59 17.35
C LEU A 169 -0.07 3.96 16.32
N LEU A 170 -0.63 2.80 16.64
CA LEU A 170 -1.48 2.07 15.73
C LEU A 170 -2.92 2.59 15.83
N PRO A 171 -3.63 2.70 14.70
CA PRO A 171 -5.02 3.11 14.73
C PRO A 171 -5.85 2.20 15.63
N ARG A 172 -6.84 2.75 16.35
CA ARG A 172 -7.65 1.98 17.33
C ARG A 172 -8.24 0.69 16.76
N TRP A 173 -8.57 0.64 15.48
CA TRP A 173 -9.13 -0.54 14.81
C TRP A 173 -8.11 -1.66 14.51
N TRP A 174 -6.85 -1.49 14.91
CA TRP A 174 -5.82 -2.55 14.97
C TRP A 174 -5.67 -3.19 16.35
N LYS A 175 -6.12 -2.48 17.40
CA LYS A 175 -6.13 -2.97 18.79
C LYS A 175 -7.33 -3.90 18.96
#